data_AF-A0A2P2DJ00-F1
#
_entry.id   AF-A0A2P2DJ00-F1
#
_cell.length_a   1.000
_cell.length_b   1.000
_cell.length_c   1.000
_cell.angle_alpha   90.00
_cell.angle_beta   90.00
_cell.angle_gamma   90.00
#
_symmetry.space_group_name_H-M   'P 1'
#
loop_
_entity.id
_entity.type
_entity.pdbx_description
1 polymer ?
#
loop_
_entity_poly.entity_id
_entity_poly.type
_entity_poly.pdbx_seq_one_letter_code
_entity_poly.pdbx_strand_id
1 'polypeptide(L)'
;MKIHNLKNFFTLSILAFVSQSCAGLAIAKTGSFQKYETKQYLILYNRDTRKYCKRENDIYTKDAVLECYGEPLEISKYGECDVLIYKNGISWDFVTITPILLLFPVLFYPTGFDKKYFYFKNNLLEYNIYDYSDVEYLFGIVIVNDKNISNFGKTNGLHNNEIKKASLPEICINKIKMDNSL
;
A
#
# COMPACT_ATOMS: atom_id res chain seq x y z
N MET A 1 -32.68 -20.00 37.25
CA MET A 1 -32.04 -19.93 35.91
C MET A 1 -30.56 -20.25 36.09
N LYS A 2 -30.09 -21.44 35.67
CA LYS A 2 -28.73 -21.93 35.94
C LYS A 2 -27.72 -21.29 34.97
N ILE A 3 -26.88 -20.40 35.48
CA ILE A 3 -25.76 -19.76 34.77
C ILE A 3 -24.60 -20.77 34.70
N HIS A 4 -24.71 -21.80 33.86
CA HIS A 4 -23.71 -22.88 33.83
C HIS A 4 -22.75 -22.90 32.62
N ASN A 5 -22.78 -21.89 31.74
CA ASN A 5 -21.95 -21.93 30.52
C ASN A 5 -21.17 -20.65 30.18
N LEU A 6 -21.00 -19.71 31.13
CA LEU A 6 -20.26 -18.48 30.84
C LEU A 6 -18.74 -18.72 30.68
N LYS A 7 -18.16 -19.66 31.43
CA LYS A 7 -16.72 -20.02 31.32
C LYS A 7 -16.37 -20.68 29.99
N ASN A 8 -17.20 -21.62 29.52
CA ASN A 8 -17.00 -22.29 28.24
C ASN A 8 -17.24 -21.36 27.05
N PHE A 9 -18.15 -20.39 27.19
CA PHE A 9 -18.34 -19.35 26.19
C PHE A 9 -17.12 -18.42 26.08
N PHE A 10 -16.51 -18.05 27.21
CA PHE A 10 -15.32 -17.19 27.22
C PHE A 10 -14.10 -17.87 26.59
N THR A 11 -13.87 -19.16 26.87
CA THR A 11 -12.75 -19.90 26.26
C THR A 11 -12.94 -20.15 24.78
N LEU A 12 -14.16 -20.47 24.31
CA LEU A 12 -14.47 -20.57 22.88
C LEU A 12 -14.35 -19.22 22.16
N SER A 13 -14.74 -18.12 22.81
CA SER A 13 -14.65 -16.79 22.22
C SER A 13 -13.20 -16.30 22.10
N ILE A 14 -12.32 -16.63 23.06
CA ILE A 14 -10.88 -16.36 22.95
C ILE A 14 -10.29 -17.17 21.80
N LEU A 15 -10.61 -18.47 21.70
CA LEU A 15 -10.08 -19.36 20.65
C LEU A 15 -10.53 -18.92 19.25
N ALA A 16 -11.77 -18.45 19.11
CA ALA A 16 -12.29 -17.89 17.85
C ALA A 16 -11.64 -16.54 17.48
N PHE A 17 -11.23 -15.74 18.47
CA PHE A 17 -10.49 -14.50 18.23
C PHE A 17 -9.08 -14.77 17.68
N VAL A 18 -8.42 -15.84 18.16
CA VAL A 18 -7.06 -16.22 17.71
C VAL A 18 -7.04 -16.58 16.21
N SER A 19 -8.12 -17.15 15.68
CA SER A 19 -8.19 -17.56 14.27
C SER A 19 -8.29 -16.40 13.27
N GLN A 20 -8.41 -15.14 13.72
CA GLN A 20 -8.46 -13.97 12.83
C GLN A 20 -7.42 -12.89 13.17
N SER A 21 -6.66 -13.08 14.25
CA SER A 21 -5.64 -12.13 14.71
C SER A 21 -4.24 -12.59 14.31
N CYS A 22 -3.36 -11.67 13.94
CA CYS A 22 -1.93 -11.94 13.82
C CYS A 22 -1.40 -12.57 15.11
N ALA A 23 -1.15 -13.87 15.10
CA ALA A 23 -0.61 -14.63 16.20
C ALA A 23 0.87 -14.90 15.95
N GLY A 24 1.72 -14.79 16.98
CA GLY A 24 3.15 -14.99 16.77
C GLY A 24 4.01 -14.61 17.95
N LEU A 25 5.31 -14.78 17.79
CA LEU A 25 6.33 -14.20 18.65
C LEU A 25 7.30 -13.47 17.74
N ALA A 26 7.05 -12.19 17.54
CA ALA A 26 7.87 -11.40 16.65
C ALA A 26 7.96 -9.93 17.03
N ILE A 27 9.06 -9.31 16.61
CA ILE A 27 9.23 -7.86 16.56
C ILE A 27 9.17 -7.46 15.09
N ALA A 28 8.29 -6.53 14.76
CA ALA A 28 8.16 -6.02 13.41
C ALA A 28 8.29 -4.50 13.38
N LYS A 29 9.07 -3.99 12.43
CA LYS A 29 9.16 -2.56 12.10
C LYS A 29 8.51 -2.34 10.73
N THR A 30 7.57 -1.42 10.63
CA THR A 30 7.03 -0.99 9.33
C THR A 30 7.93 0.06 8.67
N GLY A 31 7.81 0.19 7.36
CA GLY A 31 8.43 1.26 6.60
C GLY A 31 7.61 1.59 5.36
N SER A 32 8.07 2.56 4.58
CA SER A 32 7.40 2.99 3.35
C SER A 32 7.76 2.11 2.16
N PHE A 33 6.75 1.70 1.41
CA PHE A 33 6.83 0.93 0.19
C PHE A 33 6.00 1.60 -0.90
N GLN A 34 6.18 1.15 -2.14
CA GLN A 34 5.43 1.65 -3.28
C GLN A 34 4.72 0.54 -4.02
N LYS A 35 3.44 0.79 -4.30
CA LYS A 35 2.64 -0.09 -5.14
C LYS A 35 2.40 0.56 -6.48
N TYR A 36 2.46 -0.27 -7.51
CA TYR A 36 2.36 0.13 -8.89
C TYR A 36 1.15 -0.55 -9.53
N GLU A 37 0.30 0.25 -10.17
CA GLU A 37 -0.86 -0.21 -10.91
C GLU A 37 -0.82 0.35 -12.33
N THR A 38 -1.01 -0.53 -13.31
CA THR A 38 -1.08 -0.17 -14.73
C THR A 38 -2.51 0.16 -15.13
N LYS A 39 -2.65 0.93 -16.22
CA LYS A 39 -3.95 1.34 -16.77
C LYS A 39 -4.99 0.22 -16.92
N GLN A 40 -4.57 -1.00 -17.24
CA GLN A 40 -5.47 -2.13 -17.51
C GLN A 40 -6.26 -2.60 -16.28
N TYR A 41 -5.75 -2.33 -15.08
CA TYR A 41 -6.34 -2.79 -13.82
C TYR A 41 -6.74 -1.64 -12.91
N LEU A 42 -6.73 -0.41 -13.44
CA LEU A 42 -6.88 0.78 -12.63
C LEU A 42 -8.35 1.07 -12.30
N ILE A 43 -8.68 1.03 -11.02
CA ILE A 43 -9.95 1.53 -10.50
C ILE A 43 -9.63 2.65 -9.52
N LEU A 44 -9.93 3.88 -9.92
CA LEU A 44 -9.66 5.04 -9.09
C LEU A 44 -10.83 5.28 -8.15
N TYR A 45 -10.55 5.24 -6.85
CA TYR A 45 -11.48 5.57 -5.79
C TYR A 45 -10.91 6.71 -4.94
N ASN A 46 -11.65 7.80 -4.82
CA ASN A 46 -11.32 8.90 -3.92
C ASN A 46 -11.93 8.62 -2.54
N ARG A 47 -11.06 8.50 -1.53
CA ARG A 47 -11.46 8.23 -0.14
C ARG A 47 -12.19 9.41 0.52
N ASP A 48 -11.81 10.64 0.19
CA ASP A 48 -12.36 11.84 0.79
C ASP A 48 -13.82 12.06 0.35
N THR A 49 -14.09 11.83 -0.94
CA THR A 49 -15.43 11.96 -1.51
C THR A 49 -16.24 10.66 -1.48
N ARG A 50 -15.60 9.54 -1.14
CA ARG A 50 -16.15 8.18 -1.17
C ARG A 50 -16.78 7.79 -2.52
N LYS A 51 -16.15 8.21 -3.61
CA LYS A 51 -16.65 8.02 -4.98
C LYS A 51 -15.58 7.41 -5.87
N TYR A 52 -16.04 6.63 -6.84
CA TYR A 52 -15.22 6.17 -7.95
C TYR A 52 -15.08 7.31 -8.97
N CYS A 53 -13.88 7.46 -9.54
CA CYS A 53 -13.65 8.42 -10.59
C CYS A 53 -14.32 7.96 -11.89
N LYS A 54 -14.84 8.91 -12.65
CA LYS A 54 -15.39 8.63 -13.98
C LYS A 54 -14.25 8.23 -14.93
N ARG A 55 -14.52 7.27 -15.81
CA ARG A 55 -13.64 6.88 -16.90
C ARG A 55 -14.44 6.80 -18.19
N GLU A 56 -13.84 7.23 -19.29
CA GLU A 56 -14.43 7.15 -20.62
C GLU A 56 -13.70 6.07 -21.40
N ASN A 57 -14.43 5.14 -22.02
CA ASN A 57 -13.84 4.01 -22.77
C ASN A 57 -12.77 3.24 -21.98
N ASP A 58 -13.01 3.04 -20.67
CA ASP A 58 -12.10 2.38 -19.72
C ASP A 58 -10.75 3.08 -19.50
N ILE A 59 -10.62 4.36 -19.88
CA ILE A 59 -9.40 5.15 -19.70
C ILE A 59 -9.70 6.38 -18.84
N TYR A 60 -8.75 6.75 -17.98
CA TYR A 60 -8.81 8.02 -17.24
C TYR A 60 -8.01 9.09 -17.97
N THR A 61 -8.63 10.24 -18.19
CA THR A 61 -7.95 11.45 -18.64
C THR A 61 -7.40 12.24 -17.46
N LYS A 62 -6.46 13.16 -17.72
CA LYS A 62 -5.95 14.06 -16.68
C LYS A 62 -7.08 14.86 -16.03
N ASP A 63 -8.00 15.38 -16.84
CA ASP A 63 -9.14 16.16 -16.38
C ASP A 63 -10.11 15.32 -15.53
N ALA A 64 -10.35 14.06 -15.91
CA ALA A 64 -11.19 13.16 -15.10
C ALA A 64 -10.58 12.88 -13.72
N VAL A 65 -9.25 12.77 -13.63
CA VAL A 65 -8.56 12.62 -12.34
C VAL A 65 -8.59 13.90 -11.53
N LEU A 66 -8.41 15.07 -12.16
CA LEU A 66 -8.54 16.38 -11.51
C LEU A 66 -9.97 16.64 -10.99
N GLU A 67 -11.00 16.32 -11.76
CA GLU A 67 -12.41 16.42 -11.31
C GLU A 67 -12.66 15.50 -10.10
N CYS A 68 -12.03 14.32 -10.10
CA CYS A 68 -12.24 13.34 -9.05
C CYS A 68 -11.47 13.65 -7.76
N TYR A 69 -10.19 14.03 -7.85
CA TYR A 69 -9.29 14.22 -6.70
C TYR A 69 -9.11 15.69 -6.29
N GLY A 70 -9.56 16.64 -7.11
CA GLY A 70 -9.37 18.07 -6.89
C GLY A 70 -7.97 18.53 -7.32
N GLU A 71 -7.49 19.61 -6.69
CA GLU A 71 -6.18 20.16 -6.99
C GLU A 71 -5.05 19.25 -6.43
N PRO A 72 -4.03 18.94 -7.25
CA PRO A 72 -2.88 18.19 -6.79
C PRO A 72 -2.01 19.04 -5.87
N LEU A 73 -1.26 18.38 -4.98
CA LEU A 73 -0.23 19.04 -4.18
C LEU A 73 0.89 19.63 -5.06
N GLU A 74 1.24 18.89 -6.10
CA GLU A 74 2.33 19.23 -7.01
C GLU A 74 2.04 18.65 -8.39
N ILE A 75 2.40 19.41 -9.42
CA ILE A 75 2.41 18.96 -10.80
C ILE A 75 3.87 18.97 -11.25
N SER A 76 4.36 17.81 -11.66
CA SER A 76 5.74 17.63 -12.11
C SER A 76 5.76 16.99 -13.50
N LYS A 77 6.95 16.92 -14.11
CA LYS A 77 7.18 16.22 -15.36
C LYS A 77 8.26 15.16 -15.18
N TYR A 78 8.01 13.97 -15.72
CA TYR A 78 8.98 12.89 -15.78
C TYR A 78 9.11 12.40 -17.22
N GLY A 79 10.18 12.82 -17.89
CA GLY A 79 10.37 12.60 -19.32
C GLY A 79 9.20 13.17 -20.13
N GLU A 80 8.47 12.31 -20.84
CA GLU A 80 7.29 12.70 -21.63
C GLU A 80 5.97 12.70 -20.84
N CYS A 81 5.98 12.26 -19.58
CA CYS A 81 4.79 12.16 -18.77
C CYS A 81 4.58 13.39 -17.88
N ASP A 82 3.35 13.85 -17.81
CA ASP A 82 2.88 14.73 -16.74
C ASP A 82 2.61 13.89 -15.49
N VAL A 83 3.08 14.35 -14.34
CA VAL A 83 2.90 13.65 -13.06
C VAL A 83 2.07 14.53 -12.13
N LEU A 84 0.88 14.04 -11.76
CA LEU A 84 0.06 14.68 -10.72
C LEU A 84 0.31 13.99 -9.37
N ILE A 85 0.66 14.78 -8.36
CA ILE A 85 1.02 14.28 -7.04
C ILE A 85 -0.04 14.71 -6.03
N TYR A 86 -0.65 13.73 -5.35
CA TYR A 86 -1.69 13.94 -4.34
C TYR A 86 -1.27 13.39 -2.98
N LYS A 87 -1.90 13.93 -1.94
CA LYS A 87 -1.83 13.38 -0.59
C LYS A 87 -2.66 12.09 -0.52
N ASN A 88 -2.09 11.02 0.01
CA ASN A 88 -2.75 9.71 0.15
C ASN A 88 -2.94 9.26 1.60
N GLY A 89 -2.56 10.10 2.57
CA GLY A 89 -2.65 9.79 3.99
C GLY A 89 -1.50 10.37 4.78
N ILE A 90 -1.42 9.99 6.04
CA ILE A 90 -0.26 10.22 6.90
C ILE A 90 0.54 8.94 6.91
N SER A 91 1.84 9.04 6.66
CA SER A 91 2.75 7.91 6.74
C SER A 91 3.18 7.70 8.19
N TRP A 92 3.22 6.44 8.63
CA TRP A 92 3.54 6.07 10.00
C TRP A 92 4.54 4.92 10.02
N ASP A 93 5.55 5.06 10.86
CA ASP A 93 6.41 3.96 11.25
C ASP A 93 5.93 3.40 12.58
N PHE A 94 5.79 2.08 12.65
CA PHE A 94 5.41 1.34 13.84
C PHE A 94 6.51 0.33 14.17
N VAL A 95 6.86 0.24 15.46
CA VAL A 95 7.53 -0.92 16.03
C VAL A 95 6.52 -1.66 16.87
N THR A 96 6.29 -2.90 16.51
CA THR A 96 5.28 -3.75 17.13
C THR A 96 5.94 -4.97 17.72
N ILE A 97 5.41 -5.40 18.85
CA ILE A 97 5.70 -6.71 19.41
C ILE A 97 4.40 -7.48 19.35
N THR A 98 4.44 -8.65 18.73
CA THR A 98 3.33 -9.59 18.72
C THR A 98 3.66 -10.68 19.74
N PRO A 99 3.18 -10.59 21.00
CA PRO A 99 2.97 -11.79 21.80
C PRO A 99 1.95 -12.70 21.11
N ILE A 100 1.91 -13.96 21.53
CA ILE A 100 1.21 -15.09 20.90
C ILE A 100 -0.17 -14.75 20.31
N LEU A 101 -0.92 -13.81 20.90
CA LEU A 101 -2.31 -13.52 20.53
C LEU A 101 -2.60 -12.09 20.02
N LEU A 102 -1.73 -11.11 20.24
CA LEU A 102 -2.08 -9.70 19.97
C LEU A 102 -0.87 -8.89 19.54
N LEU A 103 -1.06 -8.01 18.56
CA LEU A 103 -0.08 -7.02 18.14
C LEU A 103 -0.14 -5.81 19.08
N PHE A 104 0.92 -5.56 19.84
CA PHE A 104 1.04 -4.35 20.67
C PHE A 104 2.01 -3.38 19.99
N PRO A 105 1.54 -2.20 19.53
CA PRO A 105 2.44 -1.15 19.09
C PRO A 105 3.21 -0.65 20.31
N VAL A 106 4.53 -0.81 20.29
CA VAL A 106 5.43 -0.33 21.35
C VAL A 106 5.88 1.09 21.07
N LEU A 107 6.12 1.40 19.79
CA LEU A 107 6.52 2.71 19.32
C LEU A 107 5.79 3.01 18.02
N PHE A 108 5.32 4.24 17.86
CA PHE A 108 4.83 4.73 16.58
C PHE A 108 5.09 6.23 16.48
N TYR A 109 5.45 6.69 15.28
CA TYR A 109 5.64 8.11 15.01
C TYR A 109 5.27 8.42 13.56
N PRO A 110 4.73 9.62 13.30
CA PRO A 110 4.45 10.04 11.93
C PRO A 110 5.77 10.34 11.22
N THR A 111 5.93 9.82 10.01
CA THR A 111 7.10 10.05 9.16
C THR A 111 6.86 11.10 8.08
N GLY A 112 5.59 11.47 7.84
CA GLY A 112 5.21 12.46 6.87
C GLY A 112 3.85 12.15 6.24
N PHE A 113 3.75 12.34 4.93
CA PHE A 113 2.55 12.04 4.17
C PHE A 113 2.84 11.00 3.10
N ASP A 114 1.97 10.01 3.00
CA ASP A 114 1.96 9.11 1.86
C ASP A 114 1.52 9.89 0.62
N LYS A 115 2.18 9.65 -0.50
CA LYS A 115 1.86 10.31 -1.77
C LYS A 115 1.26 9.32 -2.77
N LYS A 116 0.48 9.87 -3.68
CA LYS A 116 -0.08 9.18 -4.83
C LYS A 116 0.31 9.93 -6.09
N TYR A 117 0.89 9.22 -7.04
CA TYR A 117 1.49 9.74 -8.26
C TYR A 117 0.71 9.18 -9.45
N PHE A 118 0.09 10.05 -10.22
CA PHE A 118 -0.59 9.68 -11.45
C PHE A 118 0.24 10.14 -12.65
N TYR A 119 0.66 9.20 -13.48
CA TYR A 119 1.50 9.45 -14.66
C TYR A 119 0.64 9.48 -15.91
N PHE A 120 0.61 10.62 -16.59
CA PHE A 120 -0.15 10.83 -17.81
C PHE A 120 0.77 10.99 -19.02
N LYS A 121 0.49 10.24 -20.09
CA LYS A 121 1.12 10.42 -21.39
C LYS A 121 0.04 10.82 -22.39
N ASN A 122 0.22 11.93 -23.11
CA ASN A 122 -0.77 12.45 -24.06
C ASN A 122 -2.18 12.56 -23.47
N ASN A 123 -2.29 13.09 -22.24
CA ASN A 123 -3.54 13.22 -21.48
C ASN A 123 -4.20 11.91 -21.00
N LEU A 124 -3.57 10.75 -21.20
CA LEU A 124 -4.10 9.45 -20.78
C LEU A 124 -3.31 8.91 -19.59
N LEU A 125 -4.02 8.39 -18.59
CA LEU A 125 -3.42 7.77 -17.42
C LEU A 125 -2.76 6.44 -17.79
N GLU A 126 -1.45 6.37 -17.63
CA GLU A 126 -0.69 5.15 -17.89
C GLU A 126 -0.44 4.38 -16.59
N TYR A 127 -0.14 5.10 -15.49
CA TYR A 127 0.19 4.49 -14.20
C TYR A 127 -0.32 5.27 -13.00
N ASN A 128 -0.62 4.51 -11.96
CA ASN A 128 -0.82 4.99 -10.60
C ASN A 128 0.24 4.35 -9.71
N ILE A 129 1.06 5.17 -9.08
CA ILE A 129 1.99 4.74 -8.04
C ILE A 129 1.52 5.35 -6.74
N TYR A 130 1.46 4.58 -5.66
CA TYR A 130 1.17 5.13 -4.35
C TYR A 130 2.06 4.54 -3.28
N ASP A 131 2.40 5.41 -2.35
CA ASP A 131 3.09 5.05 -1.13
C ASP A 131 2.10 4.34 -0.20
N TYR A 132 2.58 3.32 0.50
CA TYR A 132 1.88 2.60 1.55
C TYR A 132 2.88 2.05 2.56
N SER A 133 2.40 1.63 3.73
CA SER A 133 3.24 1.04 4.77
C SER A 133 3.11 -0.49 4.80
N ASP A 134 4.24 -1.18 4.86
CA ASP A 134 4.32 -2.63 5.14
C ASP A 134 5.48 -2.93 6.08
N VAL A 135 5.64 -4.19 6.48
CA VAL A 135 6.74 -4.65 7.32
C VAL A 135 8.05 -4.58 6.55
N GLU A 136 8.98 -3.80 7.10
CA GLU A 136 10.34 -3.62 6.58
C GLU A 136 11.36 -4.54 7.26
N TYR A 137 11.14 -4.83 8.54
CA TYR A 137 11.93 -5.76 9.32
C TYR A 137 11.02 -6.65 10.14
N LEU A 138 11.34 -7.94 10.18
CA LEU A 138 10.65 -8.93 10.99
C LEU A 138 11.70 -9.81 11.69
N PHE A 139 11.54 -9.98 13.00
CA PHE A 139 12.34 -10.87 13.81
C PHE A 139 11.43 -11.80 14.60
N GLY A 140 11.24 -13.01 14.10
CA GLY A 140 10.41 -14.03 14.72
C GLY A 140 9.45 -14.70 13.75
N ILE A 141 8.37 -15.25 14.31
CA ILE A 141 7.35 -15.99 13.56
C ILE A 141 6.01 -15.30 13.75
N VAL A 142 5.33 -15.01 12.65
CA VAL A 142 3.97 -14.47 12.63
C VAL A 142 3.07 -15.29 11.72
N ILE A 143 1.82 -15.43 12.10
CA ILE A 143 0.76 -16.02 11.30
C ILE A 143 -0.07 -14.88 10.75
N VAL A 144 -0.09 -14.72 9.42
CA VAL A 144 -0.86 -13.69 8.73
C VAL A 144 -1.68 -14.37 7.64
N ASN A 145 -3.01 -14.24 7.68
CA ASN A 145 -3.93 -14.82 6.70
C ASN A 145 -3.65 -16.31 6.43
N ASP A 146 -3.59 -17.12 7.51
CA ASP A 146 -3.28 -18.56 7.49
C ASP A 146 -1.90 -18.94 6.94
N LYS A 147 -0.99 -17.98 6.75
CA LYS A 147 0.39 -18.21 6.35
C LYS A 147 1.35 -17.97 7.51
N ASN A 148 2.17 -18.96 7.78
CA ASN A 148 3.29 -18.84 8.70
C ASN A 148 4.46 -18.15 7.99
N ILE A 149 4.84 -16.98 8.49
CA ILE A 149 5.98 -16.21 8.00
C ILE A 149 7.03 -16.18 9.10
N SER A 150 8.20 -16.72 8.82
CA SER A 150 9.37 -16.65 9.69
C SER A 150 10.46 -15.84 9.00
N ASN A 151 10.94 -14.79 9.66
CA ASN A 151 12.05 -13.99 9.17
C ASN A 151 12.85 -13.43 10.36
N PHE A 152 14.14 -13.18 10.13
CA PHE A 152 15.07 -12.64 11.12
C PHE A 152 15.94 -11.57 10.45
N GLY A 153 15.30 -10.50 9.98
CA GLY A 153 15.99 -9.43 9.28
C GLY A 153 15.05 -8.60 8.41
N LYS A 154 15.62 -8.09 7.31
CA LYS A 154 14.91 -7.21 6.37
C LYS A 154 13.91 -8.03 5.54
N THR A 155 12.72 -7.48 5.38
CA THR A 155 11.65 -8.01 4.53
C THR A 155 11.42 -7.06 3.34
N ASN A 156 10.75 -7.57 2.31
CA ASN A 156 10.25 -6.79 1.18
C ASN A 156 8.72 -6.69 1.26
N GLY A 157 8.21 -6.31 2.44
CA GLY A 157 6.80 -6.47 2.78
C GLY A 157 6.46 -7.90 3.19
N LEU A 158 5.29 -8.08 3.82
CA LEU A 158 4.69 -9.41 4.03
C LEU A 158 3.82 -9.82 2.85
N HIS A 159 3.46 -8.87 1.99
CA HIS A 159 2.68 -9.11 0.78
C HIS A 159 3.63 -9.29 -0.42
N ASN A 160 3.77 -10.53 -0.89
CA ASN A 160 4.75 -10.99 -1.90
C ASN A 160 4.73 -10.29 -3.29
N ASN A 161 3.92 -9.24 -3.50
CA ASN A 161 3.74 -8.60 -4.80
C ASN A 161 4.33 -7.18 -4.87
N GLU A 162 5.12 -6.76 -3.87
CA GLU A 162 5.38 -5.33 -3.67
C GLU A 162 6.88 -5.02 -3.53
N ILE A 163 7.31 -3.89 -4.13
CA ILE A 163 8.71 -3.50 -4.28
C ILE A 163 8.98 -2.27 -3.40
N LYS A 164 10.13 -2.19 -2.74
CA LYS A 164 10.51 -1.03 -1.90
C LYS A 164 10.44 0.31 -2.64
N LYS A 165 10.67 0.29 -3.94
CA LYS A 165 10.50 1.44 -4.83
C LYS A 165 10.07 0.91 -6.19
N ALA A 166 8.93 1.37 -6.69
CA ALA A 166 8.51 0.98 -8.03
C ALA A 166 9.55 1.50 -9.04
N SER A 167 9.93 0.68 -10.01
CA SER A 167 10.71 1.18 -11.14
C SER A 167 9.88 2.26 -11.84
N LEU A 168 10.51 3.39 -12.14
CA LEU A 168 9.83 4.47 -12.84
C LEU A 168 9.38 3.97 -14.21
N PRO A 169 8.19 4.38 -14.67
CA PRO A 169 7.60 3.82 -15.87
C PRO A 169 8.43 4.12 -17.12
N GLU A 170 8.90 3.07 -17.80
CA GLU A 170 9.73 3.18 -19.00
C GLU A 170 9.04 3.96 -20.13
N ILE A 171 7.70 3.92 -20.23
CA ILE A 171 6.96 4.65 -21.28
C ILE A 171 7.17 6.17 -21.21
N CYS A 172 7.55 6.66 -20.03
CA CYS A 172 7.79 8.08 -19.76
C CYS A 172 9.23 8.46 -20.10
N ILE A 173 10.16 7.50 -20.11
CA ILE A 173 11.55 7.73 -20.49
C ILE A 173 11.61 7.78 -22.00
N ASN A 174 12.12 8.89 -22.54
CA ASN A 174 12.33 9.02 -23.96
C ASN A 174 13.43 8.02 -24.36
N LYS A 175 13.05 6.86 -24.90
CA LYS A 175 14.00 5.95 -25.57
C LYS A 175 14.42 6.67 -26.84
N ILE A 176 15.38 7.59 -26.73
CA ILE A 176 16.17 8.02 -27.87
C ILE A 176 16.74 6.70 -28.40
N LYS A 177 16.21 6.24 -29.54
CA LYS A 177 16.81 5.17 -30.30
C LYS A 177 18.26 5.58 -30.50
N MET A 178 19.18 4.94 -29.78
CA MET A 178 20.54 4.76 -30.28
C MET A 178 20.40 3.76 -31.42
N ASP A 179 19.87 4.23 -32.55
CA ASP A 179 20.15 3.60 -33.84
C ASP A 179 21.64 3.84 -34.06
N ASN A 180 22.45 2.87 -33.61
CA ASN A 180 23.83 2.73 -34.04
C ASN A 180 23.80 2.44 -35.53
N SER A 181 23.76 3.49 -36.34
CA SER A 181 24.22 3.43 -37.72
C SER A 181 25.75 3.33 -37.70
N LEU A 182 26.23 2.09 -37.84
CA LEU A 182 27.57 1.76 -38.34
C LEU A 182 27.40 0.85 -39.55
#